data_AF-A0A367LVY9-F1
#
_entry.id   AF-A0A367LVY9-F1
#
_cell.length_a   1.000
_cell.length_b   1.000
_cell.length_c   1.000
_cell.angle_alpha   90.00
_cell.angle_beta   90.00
_cell.angle_gamma   90.00
#
_symmetry.space_group_name_H-M   'P 1'
#
loop_
_entity.id
_entity.type
_entity.pdbx_description
1 polymer ?
#
loop_
_entity_poly.entity_id
_entity_poly.type
_entity_poly.pdbx_seq_one_letter_code
_entity_poly.pdbx_strand_id
1 'polypeptide(L)'
;AGLEQRLKKHRAALATPIRSVGRLELIDHDSMDWCGTGWRIEDDLIVTNRHVASLFAERQGSLFRFRLNQAGKQVRTRVDFREEYRQPESDEHVIARVLWIAPDVSEAPDMAILQVV
;
A
#
# COMPACT_ATOMS: atom_id res chain seq x y z
N ALA A 1 28.52 4.84 18.70
CA ALA A 1 27.20 5.46 18.95
C ALA A 1 26.12 4.51 18.44
N GLY A 2 25.22 4.04 19.31
CA GLY A 2 24.20 3.04 18.96
C GLY A 2 23.19 3.56 17.94
N LEU A 3 22.54 2.64 17.21
CA LEU A 3 21.49 2.93 16.23
C LEU A 3 20.41 3.86 16.81
N GLU A 4 19.98 3.60 18.04
CA GLU A 4 19.00 4.41 18.76
C GLU A 4 19.41 5.89 18.85
N GLN A 5 20.67 6.18 19.16
CA GLN A 5 21.16 7.54 19.32
C GLN A 5 21.21 8.29 17.98
N ARG A 6 21.50 7.58 16.89
CA ARG A 6 21.40 8.10 15.51
C ARG A 6 19.95 8.43 15.16
N LEU A 7 19.02 7.51 15.42
CA LEU A 7 17.59 7.72 15.14
C LEU A 7 16.99 8.86 15.96
N LYS A 8 17.34 8.96 17.25
CA LYS A 8 16.89 10.06 18.13
C LYS A 8 17.24 11.44 17.57
N LYS A 9 18.43 11.60 17.00
CA LYS A 9 18.87 12.87 16.37
C LYS A 9 18.01 13.27 15.17
N HIS A 10 17.44 12.30 14.45
CA HIS A 10 16.64 12.52 13.25
C HIS A 10 15.13 12.38 13.47
N ARG A 11 14.68 12.19 14.71
CA ARG A 11 13.26 11.91 15.04
C ARG A 11 12.30 12.93 14.41
N ALA A 12 12.59 14.21 14.56
CA ALA A 12 11.75 15.28 14.01
C ALA A 12 11.70 15.25 12.47
N ALA A 13 12.83 14.96 11.81
CA ALA A 13 12.91 14.87 10.36
C ALA A 13 12.21 13.63 9.80
N LEU A 14 12.15 12.53 10.57
CA LEU A 14 11.48 11.29 10.16
C LEU A 14 9.97 11.32 10.42
N ALA A 15 9.49 12.17 11.33
CA ALA A 15 8.07 12.20 11.72
C ALA A 15 7.11 12.54 10.56
N THR A 16 7.54 13.33 9.58
CA THR A 16 6.70 13.67 8.41
C THR A 16 6.69 12.54 7.38
N PRO A 17 7.84 12.01 6.90
CA PRO A 17 7.85 10.86 5.98
C PRO A 17 7.21 9.59 6.55
N ILE A 18 7.30 9.35 7.86
CA ILE A 18 6.64 8.18 8.48
C ILE A 18 5.11 8.29 8.34
N ARG A 19 4.54 9.50 8.52
CA ARG A 19 3.11 9.75 8.38
C ARG A 19 2.57 9.62 6.96
N SER A 20 3.44 9.54 5.94
CA SER A 20 3.03 9.26 4.57
C SER A 20 3.07 7.77 4.23
N VAL A 21 3.41 6.89 5.17
CA VAL A 21 3.46 5.44 4.98
C VAL A 21 2.30 4.80 5.73
N GLY A 22 1.55 3.94 5.05
CA GLY A 22 0.42 3.24 5.64
C GLY A 22 0.41 1.75 5.34
N ARG A 23 -0.33 0.98 6.14
CA ARG A 23 -0.55 -0.46 5.91
C ARG A 23 -1.65 -0.64 4.88
N LEU A 24 -1.43 -1.53 3.91
CA LEU A 24 -2.45 -1.96 2.96
C LEU A 24 -3.20 -3.16 3.52
N GLU A 25 -4.49 -2.95 3.77
CA GLU A 25 -5.43 -3.95 4.27
C GLU A 25 -6.26 -4.52 3.14
N LEU A 26 -6.62 -5.81 3.27
CA LEU A 26 -7.44 -6.53 2.31
C LEU A 26 -8.79 -6.85 2.92
N ILE A 27 -9.84 -6.62 2.14
CA ILE A 27 -11.22 -6.91 2.51
C ILE A 27 -11.77 -7.92 1.50
N ASP A 28 -12.45 -8.95 2.00
CA ASP A 28 -12.95 -10.10 1.23
C ASP A 28 -11.85 -10.97 0.58
N HIS A 29 -10.58 -10.85 1.00
CA HIS A 29 -9.56 -11.81 0.59
C HIS A 29 -9.72 -13.14 1.34
N ASP A 30 -9.40 -14.27 0.70
CA ASP A 30 -9.73 -15.60 1.24
C ASP A 30 -8.97 -15.95 2.53
N SER A 31 -7.82 -15.33 2.80
CA SER A 31 -6.92 -15.74 3.90
C SER A 31 -6.06 -14.62 4.52
N MET A 32 -6.12 -13.39 4.02
CA MET A 32 -5.21 -12.32 4.43
C MET A 32 -6.02 -11.07 4.76
N ASP A 33 -5.76 -10.48 5.91
CA ASP A 33 -6.37 -9.21 6.32
C ASP A 33 -5.53 -7.99 5.90
N TRP A 34 -4.25 -8.20 5.58
CA TRP A 34 -3.32 -7.16 5.12
C TRP A 34 -2.23 -7.77 4.24
N CYS A 35 -1.61 -6.96 3.38
CA CYS A 35 -0.71 -7.45 2.35
C CYS A 35 0.64 -6.73 2.24
N GLY A 36 0.79 -5.56 2.87
CA GLY A 36 2.04 -4.82 2.85
C GLY A 36 1.86 -3.37 3.25
N THR A 37 2.73 -2.50 2.75
CA THR A 37 2.69 -1.06 2.97
C THR A 37 2.63 -0.29 1.67
N GLY A 38 2.07 0.91 1.71
CA GLY A 38 2.17 1.89 0.63
C GLY A 38 2.61 3.24 1.18
N TRP A 39 3.15 4.10 0.32
CA TRP A 39 3.48 5.46 0.70
C TRP A 39 2.91 6.48 -0.29
N ARG A 40 2.42 7.59 0.26
CA ARG A 40 1.82 8.69 -0.49
C ARG A 40 2.90 9.44 -1.28
N ILE A 41 2.62 9.70 -2.55
CA ILE A 41 3.46 10.53 -3.43
C ILE A 41 2.73 11.79 -3.90
N GLU A 42 1.39 11.76 -3.93
CA GLU A 42 0.47 12.89 -4.14
C GLU A 42 -0.78 12.66 -3.30
N ASP A 43 -1.65 13.66 -3.17
CA ASP A 43 -2.87 13.58 -2.34
C ASP A 43 -3.71 12.32 -2.60
N ASP A 44 -3.86 11.94 -3.88
CA ASP A 44 -4.64 10.78 -4.34
C ASP A 44 -3.77 9.62 -4.88
N LEU A 45 -2.44 9.69 -4.79
CA LEU A 45 -1.54 8.65 -5.33
C LEU A 45 -0.65 8.03 -4.27
N ILE A 46 -0.59 6.70 -4.28
CA ILE A 46 0.36 5.93 -3.49
C ILE A 46 1.20 5.00 -4.35
N VAL A 47 2.41 4.73 -3.88
CA VAL A 47 3.28 3.68 -4.40
C VAL A 47 3.31 2.52 -3.42
N THR A 48 3.33 1.31 -3.96
CA THR A 48 3.61 0.08 -3.19
C THR A 48 4.48 -0.85 -4.03
N ASN A 49 4.81 -2.00 -3.48
CA ASN A 49 5.50 -3.06 -4.20
C ASN A 49 4.56 -3.75 -5.22
N ARG A 50 5.11 -4.19 -6.35
CA ARG A 50 4.36 -4.95 -7.36
C ARG A 50 3.80 -6.24 -6.78
N HIS A 51 4.57 -6.96 -5.95
CA HIS A 51 4.09 -8.20 -5.36
C HIS A 51 2.92 -7.97 -4.39
N VAL A 52 2.89 -6.82 -3.70
CA VAL A 52 1.78 -6.42 -2.82
C VAL A 52 0.53 -6.16 -3.67
N ALA A 53 0.64 -5.33 -4.71
CA ALA A 53 -0.48 -5.03 -5.62
C ALA A 53 -1.01 -6.30 -6.33
N SER A 54 -0.12 -7.23 -6.67
CA SER A 54 -0.46 -8.49 -7.34
C SER A 54 -1.34 -9.42 -6.49
N LEU A 55 -1.44 -9.20 -5.18
CA LEU A 55 -2.30 -9.98 -4.27
C LEU A 55 -3.79 -9.63 -4.43
N PHE A 56 -4.11 -8.40 -4.83
CA PHE A 56 -5.50 -7.94 -4.95
C PHE A 56 -5.86 -7.41 -6.34
N ALA A 57 -4.90 -7.30 -7.25
CA ALA A 57 -5.15 -6.84 -8.61
C ALA A 57 -4.40 -7.69 -9.65
N GLU A 58 -4.90 -7.65 -10.88
CA GLU A 58 -4.31 -8.32 -12.03
C GLU A 58 -4.51 -7.52 -13.30
N ARG A 59 -3.62 -7.74 -14.27
CA ARG A 59 -3.69 -7.09 -15.58
C ARG A 59 -4.83 -7.67 -16.41
N GLN A 60 -5.63 -6.81 -17.01
CA GLN A 60 -6.68 -7.14 -17.98
C GLN A 60 -6.49 -6.28 -19.22
N GLY A 61 -5.76 -6.82 -20.21
CA GLY A 61 -5.36 -6.06 -21.39
C GLY A 61 -4.44 -4.87 -21.02
N SER A 62 -4.85 -3.67 -21.40
CA SER A 62 -4.13 -2.42 -21.07
C SER A 62 -4.46 -1.87 -19.68
N LEU A 63 -5.48 -2.42 -19.01
CA LEU A 63 -5.96 -1.95 -17.71
C LEU A 63 -5.63 -2.97 -16.61
N PHE A 64 -5.99 -2.60 -15.37
CA PHE A 64 -5.94 -3.48 -14.21
C PHE A 64 -7.32 -3.62 -13.61
N ARG A 65 -7.63 -4.83 -13.13
CA ARG A 65 -8.84 -5.11 -12.37
C ARG A 65 -8.47 -5.68 -11.02
N PHE A 66 -9.36 -5.49 -10.06
CA PHE A 66 -9.26 -6.18 -8.78
C PHE A 66 -9.57 -7.67 -8.95
N ARG A 67 -8.87 -8.52 -8.19
CA ARG A 67 -9.08 -9.96 -8.19
C ARG A 67 -10.43 -10.30 -7.56
N LEU A 68 -10.96 -11.47 -7.91
CA LEU A 68 -12.09 -12.06 -7.22
C LEU A 68 -11.58 -13.14 -6.25
N ASN A 69 -12.22 -13.24 -5.09
CA ASN A 69 -12.00 -14.33 -4.14
C ASN A 69 -12.72 -15.62 -4.58
N GLN A 70 -12.61 -16.70 -3.82
CA GLN A 70 -13.24 -17.99 -4.17
C GLN A 70 -14.77 -17.94 -4.26
N ALA A 71 -15.41 -16.99 -3.56
CA ALA A 71 -16.85 -16.75 -3.62
C ALA A 71 -17.28 -15.80 -4.74
N GLY A 72 -16.35 -15.36 -5.61
CA GLY A 72 -16.62 -14.43 -6.71
C GLY A 72 -16.78 -12.97 -6.28
N LYS A 73 -16.47 -12.62 -5.03
CA LYS A 73 -16.46 -11.22 -4.57
C LYS A 73 -15.15 -10.55 -4.92
N GLN A 74 -15.20 -9.27 -5.26
CA GLN A 74 -14.01 -8.48 -5.49
C GLN A 74 -13.20 -8.29 -4.20
N VAL A 75 -11.91 -8.57 -4.24
CA VAL A 75 -10.96 -8.23 -3.18
C VAL A 75 -10.80 -6.72 -3.18
N ARG A 76 -11.19 -6.07 -2.09
CA ARG A 76 -11.07 -4.63 -1.90
C ARG A 76 -9.83 -4.34 -1.06
N THR A 77 -9.27 -3.15 -1.23
CA THR A 77 -8.07 -2.72 -0.50
C THR A 77 -8.27 -1.31 0.04
N ARG A 78 -7.73 -1.05 1.23
CA ARG A 78 -7.59 0.29 1.80
C ARG A 78 -6.18 0.47 2.37
N VAL A 79 -5.75 1.72 2.49
CA VAL A 79 -4.52 2.10 3.19
C VAL A 79 -4.87 2.90 4.44
N ASP A 80 -4.23 2.60 5.57
CA ASP A 80 -4.29 3.43 6.77
C ASP A 80 -2.92 4.08 7.03
N PHE A 81 -2.82 5.40 6.84
CA PHE A 81 -1.57 6.16 7.05
C PHE A 81 -1.28 6.50 8.51
N ARG A 82 -2.20 6.22 9.43
CA ARG A 82 -2.08 6.61 10.85
C ARG A 82 -2.13 5.45 11.82
N GLU A 83 -1.98 4.22 11.33
CA GLU A 83 -1.89 3.03 12.17
C GLU A 83 -0.54 2.91 12.92
N GLU A 84 -0.13 3.97 13.63
CA GLU A 84 0.97 3.94 14.58
C GLU A 84 0.52 3.35 15.93
N TYR A 85 1.39 2.59 16.58
CA TYR A 85 1.14 1.98 17.88
C TYR A 85 0.62 3.03 18.90
N ARG A 86 -0.65 2.87 19.31
CA ARG A 86 -1.41 3.74 20.24
C ARG A 86 -1.88 5.10 19.71
N GLN A 87 -2.10 5.24 18.41
CA GLN A 87 -2.85 6.39 17.87
C GLN A 87 -4.33 6.02 17.65
N PRO A 88 -5.29 6.81 18.18
CA PRO A 88 -6.73 6.55 18.01
C PRO A 88 -7.30 7.10 16.70
N GLU A 89 -6.52 7.90 15.97
CA GLU A 89 -6.94 8.51 14.70
C GLU A 89 -6.55 7.59 13.54
N SER A 90 -7.52 7.21 12.72
CA SER A 90 -7.30 6.47 11.47
C SER A 90 -7.30 7.44 10.28
N ASP A 91 -6.39 7.27 9.33
CA ASP A 91 -6.40 7.98 8.04
C ASP A 91 -6.56 6.96 6.92
N GLU A 92 -7.77 6.41 6.87
CA GLU A 92 -8.13 5.33 5.97
C GLU A 92 -8.59 5.87 4.61
N HIS A 93 -7.97 5.37 3.55
CA HIS A 93 -8.38 5.65 2.18
C HIS A 93 -8.57 4.36 1.39
N VAL A 94 -9.62 4.31 0.57
CA VAL A 94 -9.90 3.15 -0.28
C VAL A 94 -9.04 3.21 -1.52
N ILE A 95 -8.48 2.08 -1.95
CA ILE A 95 -7.82 2.00 -3.26
C ILE A 95 -8.90 1.98 -4.34
N ALA A 96 -9.11 3.11 -4.99
CA ALA A 96 -10.10 3.25 -6.05
C ALA A 96 -9.67 2.56 -7.35
N ARG A 97 -8.38 2.68 -7.69
CA ARG A 97 -7.82 2.18 -8.95
C ARG A 97 -6.39 1.71 -8.82
N VAL A 98 -6.05 0.70 -9.60
CA VAL A 98 -4.66 0.34 -9.89
C VAL A 98 -4.28 1.01 -11.21
N LEU A 99 -3.39 1.99 -11.15
CA LEU A 99 -2.97 2.76 -12.32
C LEU A 99 -1.87 2.03 -13.09
N TRP A 100 -0.95 1.41 -12.36
CA TRP A 100 0.17 0.70 -12.94
C TRP A 100 0.72 -0.37 -12.00
N ILE A 101 1.12 -1.50 -12.57
CA ILE A 101 1.94 -2.52 -11.91
C ILE A 101 3.08 -2.82 -12.89
N ALA A 102 4.30 -2.78 -12.38
CA ALA A 102 5.49 -3.14 -13.16
C ALA A 102 5.33 -4.52 -13.81
N PRO A 103 5.90 -4.73 -15.01
CA PRO A 103 5.94 -6.07 -15.61
C PRO A 103 6.78 -7.02 -14.73
N ASP A 104 6.45 -8.31 -14.74
CA ASP A 104 7.19 -9.33 -14.00
C ASP A 104 8.40 -9.82 -14.81
N VAL A 105 9.39 -8.93 -14.95
CA VAL A 105 10.68 -9.18 -15.61
C VAL A 105 11.81 -8.73 -14.69
N SER A 106 12.98 -9.34 -14.82
CA SER A 106 14.13 -9.13 -13.92
C SER A 106 14.63 -7.68 -13.88
N GLU A 107 14.45 -6.93 -14.96
CA GLU A 107 14.92 -5.56 -15.09
C GLU A 107 13.92 -4.53 -14.53
N ALA A 108 12.68 -4.95 -14.25
CA ALA A 108 11.64 -4.06 -13.79
C ALA A 108 11.64 -3.91 -12.26
N PRO A 109 11.37 -2.71 -11.73
CA PRO A 109 11.28 -2.51 -10.28
C PRO A 109 10.07 -3.25 -9.70
N ASP A 110 10.18 -3.68 -8.45
CA ASP A 110 9.04 -4.19 -7.69
C ASP A 110 8.15 -3.04 -7.24
N MET A 111 7.37 -2.48 -8.17
CA MET A 111 6.63 -1.25 -7.95
C MET A 111 5.24 -1.27 -8.61
N ALA A 112 4.27 -0.65 -7.93
CA ALA A 112 2.94 -0.38 -8.42
C ALA A 112 2.47 1.02 -7.97
N ILE A 113 1.63 1.64 -8.78
CA ILE A 113 1.02 2.95 -8.53
C ILE A 113 -0.49 2.76 -8.41
N LEU A 114 -1.05 3.25 -7.31
CA LEU A 114 -2.45 3.12 -6.95
C LEU A 114 -3.05 4.51 -6.73
N GLN A 115 -4.34 4.64 -7.04
CA GLN A 115 -5.12 5.83 -6.72
C GLN A 115 -6.00 5.57 -5.50
N VAL A 116 -6.07 6.53 -4.59
CA VAL A 116 -6.85 6.47 -3.35
C VAL A 116 -7.97 7.50 -3.34
N VAL A 117 -9.04 7.24 -2.58
CA VAL A 117 -10.17 8.16 -2.31
C VAL A 117 -10.55 8.17 -0.85
#